data_AF-W1XEZ3-F1
#
_entry.id   AF-W1XEZ3-F1
#
_cell.length_a   1.000
_cell.length_b   1.000
_cell.length_c   1.000
_cell.angle_alpha   90.00
_cell.angle_beta   90.00
_cell.angle_gamma   90.00
#
_symmetry.space_group_name_H-M   'P 1'
#
loop_
_entity.id
_entity.type
_entity.pdbx_description
1 polymer ?
#
loop_
_entity_poly.entity_id
_entity_poly.type
_entity_poly.pdbx_seq_one_letter_code
_entity_poly.pdbx_strand_id
1 'polypeptide(L)'
;KDPLVLTITCVVVLWIFVLLNIVGPKMIPRVQAVATVLALIPIVGIAVFGWFWFRGETYMAAWNVSGLGTFGAIQSTLNVTLWSFIGVESASVAAGVVKNPKRNVPIATIGGVLIAAVCYVLSTTAIMGMIPNAALRVSASPFGDAARMALGDTAGAIVSFCAAAGCLGSLGGWTLLAGQTAKAAA
;
A
#
# COMPACT_ATOMS: atom_id res chain seq x y z
N LYS A 1 23.02 -5.15 7.21
CA LYS A 1 22.25 -6.42 7.32
C LYS A 1 22.90 -7.42 6.39
N ASP A 2 23.08 -8.66 6.84
CA ASP A 2 23.74 -9.69 6.05
C ASP A 2 22.90 -10.06 4.81
N PRO A 3 23.37 -9.79 3.58
CA PRO A 3 22.55 -9.92 2.36
C PRO A 3 22.06 -11.36 2.12
N LEU A 4 22.80 -12.35 2.61
CA LEU A 4 22.43 -13.77 2.53
C LEU A 4 21.17 -14.08 3.34
N VAL A 5 21.10 -13.60 4.58
CA VAL A 5 19.96 -13.86 5.48
C VAL A 5 18.66 -13.24 4.93
N LEU A 6 18.74 -12.02 4.38
CA LEU A 6 17.61 -11.36 3.73
C LEU A 6 17.12 -12.15 2.53
N THR A 7 18.03 -12.58 1.67
CA THR A 7 17.70 -13.35 0.46
C THR A 7 17.01 -14.66 0.80
N ILE A 8 17.57 -15.43 1.74
CA ILE A 8 16.99 -16.70 2.20
C ILE A 8 15.58 -16.48 2.77
N THR A 9 15.40 -15.45 3.60
CA THR A 9 14.10 -15.12 4.18
C THR A 9 13.06 -14.82 3.11
N CYS A 10 13.40 -13.98 2.12
CA CYS A 10 12.51 -13.66 1.02
C CYS A 10 12.12 -14.91 0.20
N VAL A 11 13.08 -15.78 -0.10
CA VAL A 11 12.83 -17.03 -0.83
C VAL A 11 11.87 -17.94 -0.06
N VAL A 12 12.11 -18.13 1.25
CA VAL A 12 11.25 -18.96 2.10
C VAL A 12 9.82 -18.40 2.14
N VAL A 13 9.66 -17.10 2.38
CA VAL A 13 8.35 -16.43 2.42
C VAL A 13 7.63 -16.56 1.08
N LEU A 14 8.33 -16.35 -0.04
CA LEU A 14 7.77 -16.50 -1.38
C LEU A 14 7.22 -17.92 -1.58
N TRP A 15 8.02 -18.95 -1.28
CA TRP A 15 7.59 -20.35 -1.44
C TRP A 15 6.41 -20.71 -0.53
N ILE A 16 6.34 -20.18 0.69
CA ILE A 16 5.17 -20.36 1.55
C ILE A 16 3.90 -19.85 0.87
N PHE A 17 3.92 -18.63 0.31
CA PHE A 17 2.76 -18.06 -0.38
C PHE A 17 2.41 -18.81 -1.67
N VAL A 18 3.41 -19.32 -2.40
CA VAL A 18 3.19 -20.20 -3.56
C VAL A 18 2.48 -21.49 -3.14
N LEU A 19 2.97 -22.17 -2.10
CA LEU A 19 2.35 -23.40 -1.59
C LEU A 19 0.92 -23.15 -1.10
N LEU A 20 0.68 -22.04 -0.40
CA LEU A 20 -0.68 -21.66 0.02
C LEU A 20 -1.61 -21.41 -1.17
N ASN A 21 -1.09 -20.84 -2.26
CA ASN A 21 -1.86 -20.63 -3.50
C ASN A 21 -2.20 -21.96 -4.21
N ILE A 22 -1.28 -22.93 -4.20
CA ILE A 22 -1.51 -24.27 -4.78
C ILE A 22 -2.62 -25.01 -4.03
N VAL A 23 -2.62 -24.95 -2.70
CA VAL A 23 -3.56 -25.73 -1.86
C VAL A 23 -4.98 -25.12 -1.85
N GLY A 24 -5.14 -23.80 -2.01
CA GLY A 24 -6.44 -23.17 -1.77
C GLY A 24 -6.67 -21.83 -2.46
N PRO A 25 -7.11 -21.78 -3.72
CA PRO A 25 -7.47 -20.53 -4.41
C PRO A 25 -8.65 -19.78 -3.75
N LYS A 26 -9.45 -20.45 -2.92
CA LYS A 26 -10.52 -19.82 -2.12
C LYS A 26 -10.03 -19.20 -0.80
N MET A 27 -8.86 -19.59 -0.31
CA MET A 27 -8.31 -19.14 0.97
C MET A 27 -7.51 -17.85 0.82
N ILE A 28 -6.73 -17.73 -0.26
CA ILE A 28 -5.88 -16.56 -0.52
C ILE A 28 -6.65 -15.24 -0.53
N PRO A 29 -7.82 -15.11 -1.20
CA PRO A 29 -8.59 -13.87 -1.15
C PRO A 29 -9.05 -13.48 0.26
N ARG A 30 -9.30 -14.47 1.15
CA ARG A 30 -9.67 -14.20 2.54
C ARG A 30 -8.48 -13.72 3.36
N VAL A 31 -7.33 -14.38 3.21
CA VAL A 31 -6.08 -13.98 3.87
C VAL A 31 -5.68 -12.58 3.41
N GLN A 32 -5.75 -12.31 2.11
CA GLN A 32 -5.49 -10.99 1.55
C GLN A 32 -6.47 -9.95 2.11
N ALA A 33 -7.76 -10.25 2.19
CA ALA A 33 -8.74 -9.30 2.75
C ALA A 33 -8.40 -8.92 4.21
N VAL A 34 -8.08 -9.89 5.06
CA VAL A 34 -7.66 -9.62 6.46
C VAL A 34 -6.38 -8.80 6.49
N ALA A 35 -5.37 -9.18 5.70
CA ALA A 35 -4.11 -8.45 5.59
C ALA A 35 -4.29 -7.00 5.11
N THR A 36 -5.14 -6.77 4.11
CA THR A 36 -5.46 -5.43 3.61
C THR A 36 -6.19 -4.60 4.66
N VAL A 37 -7.15 -5.17 5.39
CA VAL A 37 -7.82 -4.46 6.48
C VAL A 37 -6.81 -4.07 7.57
N LEU A 38 -5.91 -4.97 7.96
CA LEU A 38 -4.85 -4.67 8.92
C LEU A 38 -3.92 -3.57 8.42
N ALA A 39 -3.55 -3.58 7.14
CA ALA A 39 -2.71 -2.56 6.52
C ALA A 39 -3.41 -1.20 6.43
N LEU A 40 -4.73 -1.18 6.28
CA LEU A 40 -5.53 0.05 6.25
C LEU A 40 -5.63 0.72 7.61
N ILE A 41 -5.46 0.01 8.74
CA ILE A 41 -5.54 0.59 10.08
C ILE A 41 -4.64 1.83 10.25
N PRO A 42 -3.30 1.75 10.04
CA PRO A 42 -2.44 2.91 10.19
C PRO A 42 -2.68 3.98 9.12
N ILE A 43 -3.06 3.57 7.90
CA ILE A 43 -3.30 4.49 6.79
C ILE A 43 -4.53 5.35 7.08
N VAL A 44 -5.65 4.71 7.44
CA VAL A 44 -6.89 5.39 7.81
C VAL A 44 -6.71 6.15 9.12
N GLY A 45 -5.99 5.58 10.09
CA GLY A 45 -5.66 6.23 11.34
C GLY A 45 -4.97 7.58 11.11
N ILE A 46 -3.95 7.63 10.27
CA ILE A 46 -3.28 8.89 9.91
C ILE A 46 -4.15 9.77 9.00
N ALA A 47 -4.89 9.19 8.05
CA ALA A 47 -5.78 9.95 7.18
C ALA A 47 -6.92 10.67 7.92
N VAL A 48 -7.35 10.17 9.09
CA VAL A 48 -8.42 10.76 9.90
C VAL A 48 -7.86 11.55 11.08
N PHE A 49 -6.95 10.97 11.85
CA PHE A 49 -6.44 11.58 13.08
C PHE A 49 -5.14 12.38 12.87
N GLY A 50 -4.41 12.17 11.78
CA GLY A 50 -3.17 12.92 11.51
C GLY A 50 -3.38 14.43 11.42
N TRP A 51 -4.59 14.87 11.05
CA TRP A 51 -4.97 16.29 11.00
C TRP A 51 -4.93 17.01 12.35
N PHE A 52 -5.01 16.28 13.48
CA PHE A 52 -4.85 16.89 14.81
C PHE A 52 -3.43 17.40 15.06
N TRP A 53 -2.43 16.80 14.40
CA TRP A 53 -1.02 17.20 14.49
C TRP A 53 -0.54 17.93 13.24
N PHE A 54 -1.40 18.07 12.23
CA PHE A 54 -1.08 18.74 10.99
C PHE A 54 -0.88 20.25 11.20
N ARG A 55 0.22 20.79 10.67
CA ARG A 55 0.47 22.23 10.62
C ARG A 55 0.64 22.68 9.17
N GLY A 56 -0.19 23.65 8.77
CA GLY A 56 -0.12 24.26 7.44
C GLY A 56 1.24 24.89 7.15
N GLU A 57 1.90 25.46 8.17
CA GLU A 57 3.25 26.01 8.06
C GLU A 57 4.28 24.95 7.64
N THR A 58 4.26 23.77 8.27
CA THR A 58 5.17 22.66 7.95
C THR A 58 4.96 22.16 6.52
N TYR A 59 3.69 22.03 6.12
CA TYR A 59 3.33 21.61 4.77
C TYR A 59 3.77 22.64 3.72
N MET A 60 3.43 23.92 3.92
CA MET A 60 3.69 24.98 2.95
C MET A 60 5.17 25.36 2.87
N ALA A 61 5.93 25.21 3.97
CA ALA A 61 7.37 25.39 3.95
C ALA A 61 8.08 24.44 2.97
N ALA A 62 7.46 23.33 2.60
CA ALA A 62 7.98 22.35 1.65
C ALA A 62 7.10 22.20 0.39
N TRP A 63 6.34 23.23 0.02
CA TRP A 63 5.39 23.18 -1.11
C TRP A 63 6.04 22.73 -2.44
N ASN A 64 7.24 23.21 -2.76
CA ASN A 64 8.01 22.74 -3.90
C ASN A 64 9.52 22.71 -3.60
N VAL A 65 10.00 21.55 -3.17
CA VAL A 65 11.43 21.31 -2.87
C VAL A 65 12.23 20.82 -4.08
N SER A 66 11.59 20.66 -5.25
CA SER A 66 12.24 20.08 -6.44
C SER A 66 13.15 21.06 -7.18
N GLY A 67 12.98 22.37 -6.96
CA GLY A 67 13.66 23.41 -7.73
C GLY A 67 13.17 23.55 -9.19
N LEU A 68 12.17 22.77 -9.59
CA LEU A 68 11.55 22.84 -10.93
C LEU A 68 10.37 23.82 -10.92
N GLY A 69 10.02 24.34 -12.09
CA GLY A 69 8.74 25.03 -12.29
C GLY A 69 7.56 24.10 -12.01
N THR A 70 6.36 24.65 -11.75
CA THR A 70 5.18 23.90 -11.30
C THR A 70 4.86 22.68 -12.18
N PHE A 71 4.88 22.85 -13.51
CA PHE A 71 4.63 21.73 -14.44
C PHE A 71 5.71 20.65 -14.36
N GLY A 72 6.97 21.03 -14.17
CA GLY A 72 8.07 20.07 -13.99
C GLY A 72 7.96 19.30 -12.68
N ALA A 73 7.55 19.95 -11.60
CA ALA A 73 7.29 19.30 -10.32
C ALA A 73 6.08 18.34 -10.40
N ILE A 74 5.00 18.73 -11.08
CA ILE A 74 3.87 17.83 -11.33
C ILE A 74 4.33 16.60 -12.11
N GLN A 75 5.07 16.80 -13.21
CA GLN A 75 5.58 15.70 -14.03
C GLN A 75 6.47 14.72 -13.25
N SER A 76 7.33 15.22 -12.34
CA SER A 76 8.19 14.36 -11.54
C SER A 76 7.40 13.52 -10.52
N THR A 77 6.33 14.08 -9.96
CA THR A 77 5.43 13.36 -9.04
C THR A 77 4.55 12.34 -9.74
N LEU A 78 4.12 12.61 -10.98
CA LEU A 78 3.26 11.72 -11.76
C LEU A 78 3.85 10.32 -11.91
N ASN A 79 5.17 10.23 -12.09
CA ASN A 79 5.86 8.95 -12.21
C ASN A 79 5.62 8.06 -10.98
N VAL A 80 5.63 8.62 -9.77
CA VAL A 80 5.42 7.82 -8.55
C VAL A 80 3.93 7.52 -8.35
N THR A 81 3.06 8.50 -8.59
CA THR A 81 1.62 8.35 -8.34
C THR A 81 0.94 7.42 -9.33
N LEU A 82 1.37 7.38 -10.59
CA LEU A 82 0.78 6.49 -11.59
C LEU A 82 1.08 5.02 -11.28
N TRP A 83 2.31 4.71 -10.87
CA TRP A 83 2.69 3.37 -10.43
C TRP A 83 1.91 2.89 -9.20
N SER A 84 1.43 3.81 -8.38
CA SER A 84 0.68 3.50 -7.15
C SER A 84 -0.72 2.92 -7.41
N PHE A 85 -1.23 3.03 -8.64
CA PHE A 85 -2.52 2.46 -9.05
C PHE A 85 -2.40 1.16 -9.87
N ILE A 86 -1.21 0.59 -10.02
CA ILE A 86 -1.07 -0.73 -10.64
C ILE A 86 -1.80 -1.77 -9.79
N GLY A 87 -2.65 -2.58 -10.43
CA GLY A 87 -3.52 -3.53 -9.78
C GLY A 87 -5.02 -3.25 -9.96
N VAL A 88 -5.43 -2.18 -10.63
CA VAL A 88 -6.85 -1.94 -11.00
C VAL A 88 -7.44 -3.08 -11.83
N GLU A 89 -6.60 -3.76 -12.60
CA GLU A 89 -6.90 -4.92 -13.42
C GLU A 89 -7.11 -6.21 -12.62
N SER A 90 -6.73 -6.23 -11.34
CA SER A 90 -6.78 -7.46 -10.52
C SER A 90 -8.17 -8.11 -10.51
N ALA A 91 -9.23 -7.31 -10.41
CA ALA A 91 -10.60 -7.81 -10.39
C ALA A 91 -11.04 -8.39 -11.75
N SER A 92 -10.58 -7.81 -12.87
CA SER A 92 -10.93 -8.29 -14.21
C SER A 92 -10.13 -9.53 -14.60
N VAL A 93 -8.85 -9.60 -14.24
CA VAL A 93 -8.00 -10.79 -14.43
C VAL A 93 -8.54 -11.98 -13.64
N ALA A 94 -9.04 -11.74 -12.42
CA ALA A 94 -9.63 -12.78 -11.58
C ALA A 94 -11.13 -13.04 -11.86
N ALA A 95 -11.70 -12.52 -12.95
CA ALA A 95 -13.14 -12.62 -13.21
C ALA A 95 -13.67 -14.08 -13.19
N GLY A 96 -12.85 -15.06 -13.61
CA GLY A 96 -13.21 -16.48 -13.59
C GLY A 96 -13.43 -17.09 -12.19
N VAL A 97 -12.94 -16.44 -11.14
CA VAL A 97 -13.11 -16.88 -9.73
C VAL A 97 -13.99 -15.96 -8.90
N VAL A 98 -14.51 -14.87 -9.50
CA VAL A 98 -15.42 -13.93 -8.87
C VAL A 98 -16.87 -14.42 -8.97
N LYS A 99 -17.62 -14.34 -7.87
CA LYS A 99 -19.07 -14.60 -7.89
C LYS A 99 -19.78 -13.50 -8.68
N ASN A 100 -20.68 -13.85 -9.61
CA ASN A 100 -21.38 -12.89 -10.48
C ASN A 100 -20.46 -11.82 -11.10
N PRO A 101 -19.57 -12.19 -12.05
CA PRO A 101 -18.53 -11.29 -12.56
C PRO A 101 -19.08 -10.02 -13.22
N LYS A 102 -20.19 -10.13 -13.98
CA LYS A 102 -20.83 -8.97 -14.66
C LYS A 102 -21.17 -7.82 -13.71
N ARG A 103 -21.54 -8.14 -12.47
CA ARG A 103 -21.87 -7.13 -11.45
C ARG A 103 -20.68 -6.81 -10.55
N ASN A 104 -19.99 -7.84 -10.06
CA ASN A 104 -19.04 -7.67 -8.98
C ASN A 104 -17.66 -7.20 -9.43
N VAL A 105 -17.22 -7.50 -10.66
CA VAL A 105 -15.94 -7.01 -11.18
C VAL A 105 -15.95 -5.48 -11.31
N PRO A 106 -16.95 -4.83 -11.97
CA PRO A 106 -16.98 -3.37 -12.05
C PRO A 106 -17.01 -2.69 -10.68
N ILE A 107 -17.82 -3.21 -9.74
CA ILE A 107 -17.92 -2.67 -8.38
C ILE A 107 -16.59 -2.80 -7.63
N ALA A 108 -15.93 -3.95 -7.72
CA ALA A 108 -14.65 -4.19 -7.05
C ALA A 108 -13.54 -3.30 -7.61
N THR A 109 -13.46 -3.13 -8.94
CA THR A 109 -12.48 -2.24 -9.57
C THR A 109 -12.68 -0.79 -9.13
N ILE A 110 -13.88 -0.24 -9.28
CA ILE A 110 -14.16 1.17 -8.93
C ILE A 110 -14.01 1.39 -7.42
N GLY A 111 -14.57 0.50 -6.60
CA GLY A 111 -14.49 0.58 -5.15
C GLY A 111 -13.05 0.50 -4.64
N GLY A 112 -12.24 -0.43 -5.17
CA GLY A 112 -10.83 -0.57 -4.80
C GLY A 112 -10.01 0.68 -5.15
N VAL A 113 -10.21 1.24 -6.35
CA VAL A 113 -9.54 2.47 -6.78
C VAL A 113 -9.93 3.66 -5.92
N LEU A 114 -11.22 3.82 -5.61
CA LEU A 114 -11.69 4.92 -4.75
C LEU A 114 -11.10 4.83 -3.34
N ILE A 115 -11.07 3.63 -2.74
CA ILE A 115 -10.45 3.42 -1.43
C ILE A 115 -8.97 3.80 -1.49
N ALA A 116 -8.23 3.32 -2.50
CA ALA A 116 -6.82 3.63 -2.67
C ALA A 116 -6.58 5.13 -2.85
N ALA A 117 -7.35 5.79 -3.72
CA ALA A 117 -7.23 7.23 -3.99
C ALA A 117 -7.46 8.08 -2.73
N VAL A 118 -8.53 7.81 -1.99
CA VAL A 118 -8.84 8.50 -0.73
C VAL A 118 -7.71 8.28 0.29
N CYS A 119 -7.26 7.04 0.45
CA CYS A 119 -6.16 6.72 1.35
C CYS A 119 -4.87 7.44 0.97
N TYR A 120 -4.47 7.41 -0.31
CA TYR A 120 -3.25 8.06 -0.77
C TYR A 120 -3.30 9.57 -0.55
N VAL A 121 -4.37 10.24 -0.97
CA VAL A 121 -4.47 11.70 -0.84
C VAL A 121 -4.46 12.12 0.62
N LEU A 122 -5.36 11.56 1.45
CA LEU A 122 -5.51 12.00 2.85
C LEU A 122 -4.29 11.65 3.71
N SER A 123 -3.75 10.44 3.58
CA SER A 123 -2.64 10.04 4.44
C SER A 123 -1.33 10.75 4.09
N THR A 124 -0.99 10.87 2.80
CA THR A 124 0.26 11.51 2.39
C THR A 124 0.26 13.01 2.68
N THR A 125 -0.86 13.69 2.43
CA THR A 125 -1.00 15.12 2.76
C THR A 125 -0.91 15.36 4.26
N ALA A 126 -1.57 14.53 5.08
CA ALA A 126 -1.45 14.59 6.53
C ALA A 126 0.02 14.42 6.99
N ILE A 127 0.72 13.40 6.50
CA ILE A 127 2.13 13.15 6.85
C ILE A 127 3.03 14.34 6.48
N MET A 128 2.84 14.92 5.29
CA MET A 128 3.63 16.08 4.82
C MET A 128 3.45 17.32 5.71
N GLY A 129 2.33 17.47 6.42
CA GLY A 129 2.14 18.54 7.39
C GLY A 129 2.42 18.14 8.85
N MET A 130 2.64 16.85 9.13
CA MET A 130 3.06 16.36 10.44
C MET A 130 4.59 16.33 10.59
N ILE A 131 5.30 15.95 9.53
CA ILE A 131 6.75 15.71 9.56
C ILE A 131 7.46 16.71 8.62
N PRO A 132 8.46 17.46 9.11
CA PRO A 132 9.26 18.34 8.25
C PRO A 132 9.91 17.58 7.09
N ASN A 133 9.92 18.18 5.90
CA ASN A 133 10.40 17.54 4.66
C ASN A 133 11.83 16.98 4.77
N ALA A 134 12.72 17.69 5.48
CA ALA A 134 14.10 17.26 5.69
C ALA A 134 14.20 15.89 6.38
N ALA A 135 13.32 15.60 7.34
CA ALA A 135 13.24 14.30 8.00
C ALA A 135 12.44 13.30 7.16
N LEU A 136 11.33 13.75 6.55
CA LEU A 136 10.44 12.91 5.77
C LEU A 136 11.15 12.26 4.56
N ARG A 137 11.99 13.01 3.86
CA ARG A 137 12.67 12.55 2.64
C ARG A 137 13.73 11.46 2.86
N VAL A 138 14.25 11.34 4.09
CA VAL A 138 15.23 10.31 4.48
C VAL A 138 14.61 9.22 5.34
N SER A 139 13.31 9.32 5.65
CA SER A 139 12.60 8.33 6.45
C SER A 139 12.47 7.01 5.69
N ALA A 140 12.84 5.92 6.35
CA ALA A 140 12.60 4.57 5.85
C ALA A 140 11.14 4.12 6.05
N SER A 141 10.39 4.75 6.96
CA SER A 141 8.99 4.42 7.25
C SER A 141 8.21 5.65 7.71
N PRO A 142 7.74 6.48 6.78
CA PRO A 142 7.02 7.72 7.11
C PRO A 142 5.79 7.53 8.00
N PHE A 143 5.01 6.47 7.76
CA PHE A 143 3.86 6.13 8.60
C PHE A 143 4.29 5.70 10.01
N GLY A 144 5.40 4.98 10.13
CA GLY A 144 5.95 4.58 11.42
C GLY A 144 6.41 5.79 12.22
N ASP A 145 7.10 6.73 11.57
CA ASP A 145 7.56 7.96 12.21
C ASP A 145 6.39 8.86 12.62
N ALA A 146 5.37 8.99 11.77
CA ALA A 146 4.15 9.72 12.10
C ALA A 146 3.44 9.12 13.32
N ALA A 147 3.36 7.78 13.40
CA ALA A 147 2.77 7.09 14.55
C ALA A 147 3.60 7.24 15.83
N ARG A 148 4.94 7.19 15.73
CA ARG A 148 5.83 7.44 16.88
C ARG A 148 5.63 8.83 17.45
N MET A 149 5.54 9.84 16.58
CA MET A 149 5.28 11.21 16.99
C MET A 149 3.90 11.39 17.65
N ALA A 150 2.87 10.69 17.15
CA ALA A 150 1.51 10.85 17.64
C ALA A 150 1.22 10.06 18.94
N LEU A 151 1.70 8.82 19.03
CA LEU A 151 1.29 7.84 20.06
C LEU A 151 2.46 7.12 20.75
N GLY A 152 3.71 7.39 20.35
CA GLY A 152 4.92 6.80 20.93
C GLY A 152 5.43 5.53 20.21
N ASP A 153 6.52 4.96 20.74
CA ASP A 153 7.30 3.90 20.06
C ASP A 153 6.52 2.61 19.77
N THR A 154 5.60 2.25 20.66
CA THR A 154 4.73 1.08 20.48
C THR A 154 3.82 1.22 19.26
N ALA A 155 3.36 2.43 18.95
CA ALA A 155 2.56 2.69 17.75
C ALA A 155 3.38 2.50 16.47
N GLY A 156 4.66 2.90 16.46
CA GLY A 156 5.57 2.63 15.34
C GLY A 156 5.76 1.13 15.07
N ALA A 157 5.79 0.31 16.11
CA ALA A 157 5.85 -1.15 15.97
C ALA A 157 4.55 -1.72 15.37
N ILE A 158 3.39 -1.24 15.81
CA ILE A 158 2.09 -1.62 15.25
C ILE A 158 2.02 -1.29 13.75
N VAL A 159 2.43 -0.08 13.35
CA VAL A 159 2.48 0.31 11.93
C VAL A 159 3.37 -0.64 11.13
N SER A 160 4.55 -0.98 11.66
CA SER A 160 5.49 -1.87 10.99
C SER A 160 4.90 -3.27 10.78
N PHE A 161 4.18 -3.78 11.78
CA PHE A 161 3.44 -5.05 11.67
C PHE A 161 2.32 -4.98 10.62
N CYS A 162 1.49 -3.93 10.65
CA CYS A 162 0.43 -3.71 9.67
C CYS A 162 0.97 -3.58 8.24
N ALA A 163 2.08 -2.88 8.06
CA ALA A 163 2.76 -2.74 6.77
C ALA A 163 3.27 -4.11 6.26
N ALA A 164 3.92 -4.88 7.12
CA ALA A 164 4.38 -6.22 6.78
C ALA A 164 3.22 -7.14 6.40
N ALA A 165 2.13 -7.14 7.19
CA ALA A 165 0.93 -7.91 6.89
C ALA A 165 0.34 -7.52 5.53
N GLY A 166 0.23 -6.22 5.22
CA GLY A 166 -0.23 -5.72 3.93
C GLY A 166 0.62 -6.19 2.75
N CYS A 167 1.95 -6.11 2.88
CA CYS A 167 2.88 -6.59 1.85
C CYS A 167 2.72 -8.10 1.60
N LEU A 168 2.61 -8.90 2.66
CA LEU A 168 2.43 -10.35 2.57
C LEU A 168 1.07 -10.70 1.96
N GLY A 169 0.00 -10.00 2.34
CA GLY A 169 -1.32 -10.17 1.73
C GLY A 169 -1.31 -9.87 0.22
N SER A 170 -0.64 -8.78 -0.17
CA SER A 170 -0.47 -8.40 -1.57
C SER A 170 0.33 -9.44 -2.36
N LEU A 171 1.41 -10.00 -1.77
CA LEU A 171 2.17 -11.08 -2.39
C LEU A 171 1.28 -12.28 -2.74
N GLY A 172 0.43 -12.70 -1.80
CA GLY A 172 -0.58 -13.74 -2.05
C GLY A 172 -1.53 -13.40 -3.20
N GLY A 173 -2.05 -12.16 -3.23
CA GLY A 173 -2.91 -11.70 -4.32
C GLY A 173 -2.24 -11.71 -5.69
N TRP A 174 -1.01 -11.21 -5.80
CA TRP A 174 -0.27 -11.18 -7.06
C TRP A 174 0.09 -12.58 -7.57
N THR A 175 0.49 -13.49 -6.68
CA THR A 175 0.74 -14.89 -7.06
C THR A 175 -0.53 -15.58 -7.60
N LEU A 176 -1.71 -15.29 -7.04
CA LEU A 176 -2.99 -15.77 -7.57
C LEU A 176 -3.25 -15.24 -8.98
N LEU A 177 -3.05 -13.94 -9.19
CA LEU A 177 -3.27 -13.28 -10.49
C LEU A 177 -2.36 -13.84 -11.57
N ALA A 178 -1.08 -14.06 -11.25
CA ALA A 178 -0.13 -14.71 -12.15
C ALA A 178 -0.59 -16.14 -12.55
N GLY A 179 -1.18 -16.89 -11.62
CA GLY A 179 -1.78 -18.18 -11.92
C GLY A 179 -3.02 -18.09 -12.82
N GLN A 180 -3.86 -17.07 -12.64
CA GLN A 180 -5.06 -16.87 -13.48
C GLN A 180 -4.70 -16.42 -14.90
N THR A 181 -3.73 -15.53 -15.07
CA THR A 181 -3.29 -15.11 -16.41
C THR A 181 -2.67 -16.27 -17.19
N ALA A 182 -1.79 -17.05 -16.57
CA ALA A 182 -1.22 -18.24 -17.19
C ALA A 182 -2.30 -19.26 -17.58
N LYS A 183 -3.31 -19.48 -16.72
CA LYS A 183 -4.43 -20.37 -17.01
C LYS A 183 -5.32 -19.85 -18.16
N ALA A 184 -5.50 -18.55 -18.29
CA ALA A 184 -6.30 -17.95 -19.36
C ALA A 184 -5.59 -17.99 -20.73
N ALA A 185 -4.26 -18.11 -20.73
CA ALA A 185 -3.45 -18.20 -21.95
C ALA A 185 -3.22 -19.62 -22.47
N ALA A 186 -3.46 -20.65 -21.64
CA ALA A 186 -3.31 -22.07 -21.96
C ALA A 186 -4.62 -22.66 -22.51
#